data_AF-A0A316NS61-F1
#
_entry.id   AF-A0A316NS61-F1
#
_cell.length_a   1.000
_cell.length_b   1.000
_cell.length_c   1.000
_cell.angle_alpha   90.00
_cell.angle_beta   90.00
_cell.angle_gamma   90.00
#
_symmetry.space_group_name_H-M   'P 1'
#
loop_
_entity.id
_entity.type
_entity.pdbx_description
1 polymer ?
#
loop_
_entity_poly.entity_id
_entity_poly.type
_entity_poly.pdbx_seq_one_letter_code
_entity_poly.pdbx_strand_id
1 'polypeptide(L)'
;MELKLSSNFSGKPVSVVVPIEKVIEVFWPKDEKPPISLTVSTVLGADSANAEFSLGEETKESYPGIWLTTDNVKSHRHGSWFRLELPNDTNDIVMGHLYAGDDDMETDQPLAIIADGIRADGDESKRILWVDEDVTCVKSMNDDYLNRQKAITEKQLSDLSSGIFLQNLDYIVYGKRLASKSENTVEFVENTIVSHNKQELDVVASGMEAMGLSVETGYFDPDDESSVDVPKQLIGFHYVVLKKKV
;
A
#
# COMPACT_ATOMS: atom_id res chain seq x y z
N MET A 1 29.21 -13.15 -1.40
CA MET A 1 27.80 -13.20 -0.94
C MET A 1 27.09 -14.34 -1.69
N GLU A 2 26.10 -15.02 -1.11
CA GLU A 2 25.48 -16.19 -1.73
C GLU A 2 24.01 -15.94 -2.10
N LEU A 3 23.61 -16.30 -3.32
CA LEU A 3 22.21 -16.32 -3.72
C LEU A 3 21.63 -17.71 -3.46
N LYS A 4 20.72 -17.82 -2.50
CA LYS A 4 20.03 -19.07 -2.18
C LYS A 4 18.65 -19.10 -2.84
N LEU A 5 18.53 -19.86 -3.92
CA LEU A 5 17.25 -20.14 -4.58
C LEU A 5 16.56 -21.27 -3.83
N SER A 6 15.32 -21.06 -3.37
CA SER A 6 14.55 -22.08 -2.66
C SER A 6 13.15 -22.19 -3.25
N SER A 7 12.64 -23.40 -3.42
CA SER A 7 11.31 -23.67 -3.94
C SER A 7 10.74 -24.96 -3.36
N ASN A 8 9.41 -25.08 -3.37
CA ASN A 8 8.73 -26.34 -3.08
C ASN A 8 8.46 -27.08 -4.40
N PHE A 9 9.30 -28.07 -4.72
CA PHE A 9 9.14 -28.90 -5.91
C PHE A 9 8.50 -30.23 -5.51
N SER A 10 7.31 -30.53 -6.06
CA SER A 10 6.55 -31.74 -5.75
C SER A 10 6.32 -31.97 -4.25
N GLY A 11 6.05 -30.88 -3.50
CA GLY A 11 5.81 -30.93 -2.06
C GLY A 11 7.07 -31.11 -1.19
N LYS A 12 8.27 -31.03 -1.77
CA LYS A 12 9.54 -31.08 -1.03
C LYS A 12 10.32 -29.77 -1.20
N PRO A 13 10.92 -29.24 -0.13
CA PRO A 13 11.80 -28.09 -0.23
C PRO A 13 13.07 -28.49 -0.99
N VAL A 14 13.34 -27.76 -2.07
CA VAL A 14 14.58 -27.84 -2.84
C VAL A 14 15.27 -26.49 -2.72
N SER A 15 16.58 -26.51 -2.48
CA SER A 15 17.38 -25.29 -2.41
C SER A 15 18.68 -25.45 -3.17
N VAL A 16 19.07 -24.40 -3.88
CA VAL A 16 20.33 -24.30 -4.63
C VAL A 16 21.01 -23.03 -4.20
N VAL A 17 22.28 -23.13 -3.82
CA VAL A 17 23.14 -21.99 -3.51
C VAL A 17 23.99 -21.69 -4.73
N VAL A 18 23.90 -20.45 -5.20
CA VAL A 18 24.66 -19.94 -6.35
C VAL A 18 25.58 -18.82 -5.85
N PRO A 19 26.91 -18.94 -6.01
CA PRO A 19 27.82 -17.84 -5.74
C PRO A 19 27.49 -16.64 -6.64
N ILE A 20 27.34 -15.47 -6.05
CA ILE A 20 26.94 -14.26 -6.82
C ILE A 20 28.01 -13.89 -7.84
N GLU A 21 29.28 -14.13 -7.53
CA GLU A 21 30.41 -13.87 -8.43
C GLU A 21 30.26 -14.66 -9.74
N LYS A 22 29.76 -15.90 -9.67
CA LYS A 22 29.48 -16.71 -10.86
C LYS A 22 28.29 -16.19 -11.66
N VAL A 23 27.27 -15.62 -10.99
CA VAL A 23 26.14 -14.99 -11.68
C VAL A 23 26.65 -13.78 -12.46
N ILE A 24 27.48 -12.95 -11.85
CA ILE A 24 28.08 -11.77 -12.50
C ILE A 24 28.97 -12.20 -13.67
N GLU A 25 29.88 -13.16 -13.49
CA GLU A 25 30.76 -13.65 -14.56
C GLU A 25 30.01 -14.19 -15.79
N VAL A 26 28.87 -14.84 -15.57
CA VAL A 26 28.09 -15.48 -16.63
C VAL A 26 27.16 -14.48 -17.33
N PHE A 27 26.55 -13.56 -16.59
CA PHE A 27 25.44 -12.74 -17.08
C PHE A 27 25.73 -11.24 -17.20
N TRP A 28 26.81 -10.73 -16.58
CA TRP A 28 27.14 -9.30 -16.65
C TRP A 28 27.99 -8.97 -17.89
N PRO A 29 27.78 -7.79 -18.53
CA PRO A 29 28.62 -7.34 -19.64
C PRO A 29 30.10 -7.27 -19.24
N LYS A 30 30.98 -7.90 -20.03
CA LYS A 30 32.42 -8.05 -19.70
C LYS A 30 33.21 -6.76 -19.80
N ASP A 31 32.69 -5.80 -20.55
CA ASP A 31 33.24 -4.46 -20.77
C ASP A 31 32.75 -3.43 -19.75
N GLU A 32 31.86 -3.83 -18.85
CA GLU A 32 31.35 -2.97 -17.78
C GLU A 32 31.99 -3.28 -16.41
N LYS A 33 31.90 -2.30 -15.51
CA LYS A 33 32.30 -2.51 -14.11
C LYS A 33 31.35 -3.52 -13.45
N PRO A 34 31.83 -4.38 -12.54
CA PRO A 34 30.96 -5.24 -11.76
C PRO A 34 29.86 -4.45 -11.04
N PRO A 35 28.65 -5.02 -10.91
CA PRO A 35 27.55 -4.35 -10.25
C PRO A 35 27.82 -4.21 -8.73
N ILE A 36 27.32 -3.11 -8.16
CA ILE A 36 27.35 -2.86 -6.70
C ILE A 36 26.06 -3.28 -5.99
N SER A 37 24.99 -3.53 -6.74
CA SER A 37 23.71 -4.08 -6.29
C SER A 37 23.12 -5.00 -7.37
N LEU A 38 22.24 -5.90 -6.97
CA LEU A 38 21.42 -6.69 -7.89
C LEU A 38 19.96 -6.54 -7.51
N THR A 39 19.11 -6.51 -8.54
CA THR A 39 17.67 -6.36 -8.38
C THR A 39 16.95 -7.55 -9.00
N VAL A 40 16.05 -8.15 -8.23
CA VAL A 40 15.09 -9.15 -8.73
C VAL A 40 13.73 -8.47 -8.81
N SER A 41 13.11 -8.50 -9.99
CA SER A 41 11.85 -7.81 -10.25
C SER A 41 10.78 -8.75 -10.80
N THR A 42 9.52 -8.46 -10.47
CA THR A 42 8.34 -8.96 -11.18
C THR A 42 7.64 -7.79 -11.88
N VAL A 43 7.13 -8.00 -13.09
CA VAL A 43 6.59 -6.94 -13.95
C VAL A 43 5.17 -7.29 -14.39
N LEU A 44 4.24 -6.35 -14.24
CA LEU A 44 2.87 -6.44 -14.70
C LEU A 44 2.47 -5.15 -15.43
N GLY A 45 2.42 -5.19 -16.76
CA GLY A 45 2.07 -4.02 -17.56
C GLY A 45 3.14 -2.93 -17.47
N ALA A 46 2.78 -1.76 -16.93
CA ALA A 46 3.72 -0.65 -16.73
C ALA A 46 4.37 -0.66 -15.34
N ASP A 47 3.89 -1.54 -14.45
CA ASP A 47 4.31 -1.61 -13.06
C ASP A 47 5.35 -2.72 -12.86
N SER A 48 6.35 -2.45 -12.03
CA SER A 48 7.28 -3.45 -11.51
C SER A 48 7.37 -3.38 -10.00
N ALA A 49 7.53 -4.54 -9.36
CA ALA A 49 7.90 -4.65 -7.97
C ALA A 49 9.30 -5.29 -7.88
N ASN A 50 10.17 -4.67 -7.12
CA ASN A 50 11.61 -4.95 -7.12
C ASN A 50 12.09 -5.29 -5.70
N ALA A 51 13.04 -6.20 -5.63
CA ALA A 51 13.85 -6.47 -4.45
C ALA A 51 15.32 -6.24 -4.80
N GLU A 52 15.90 -5.16 -4.30
CA GLU A 52 17.32 -4.84 -4.47
C GLU A 52 18.13 -5.34 -3.27
N PHE A 53 19.29 -5.92 -3.53
CA PHE A 53 20.27 -6.31 -2.53
C PHE A 53 21.66 -5.80 -2.90
N SER A 54 22.34 -5.15 -1.95
CA SER A 54 23.67 -4.59 -2.14
C SER A 54 24.73 -5.69 -2.14
N LEU A 55 25.67 -5.60 -3.07
CA LEU A 55 26.82 -6.51 -3.23
C LEU A 55 28.14 -5.95 -2.72
N GLY A 56 28.18 -4.67 -2.38
CA GLY A 56 29.38 -4.00 -1.87
C GLY A 56 29.87 -4.58 -0.54
N GLU A 57 31.15 -4.32 -0.23
CA GLU A 57 31.69 -4.62 1.10
C GLU A 57 30.95 -3.81 2.17
N GLU A 58 30.75 -4.43 3.33
CA GLU A 58 30.15 -3.80 4.48
C GLU A 58 31.05 -2.64 4.95
N THR A 59 30.46 -1.45 4.97
CA THR A 59 31.04 -0.21 5.50
C THR A 59 30.08 0.34 6.55
N LYS A 60 30.57 1.25 7.39
CA LYS A 60 29.72 1.98 8.35
C LYS A 60 28.54 2.72 7.72
N GLU A 61 28.57 2.96 6.41
CA GLU A 61 27.51 3.65 5.66
C GLU A 61 26.70 2.70 4.76
N SER A 62 27.09 1.42 4.65
CA SER A 62 26.35 0.43 3.87
C SER A 62 25.66 -0.55 4.80
N TYR A 63 24.34 -0.61 4.73
CA TYR A 63 23.56 -1.52 5.54
C TYR A 63 23.20 -2.74 4.68
N PRO A 64 23.82 -3.91 4.91
CA PRO A 64 23.49 -5.11 4.15
C PRO A 64 22.02 -5.42 4.34
N GLY A 65 21.27 -5.61 3.25
CA GLY A 65 19.82 -5.71 3.37
C GLY A 65 19.10 -5.92 2.05
N ILE A 66 17.77 -5.90 2.13
CA ILE A 66 16.85 -5.97 0.98
C ILE A 66 15.96 -4.75 0.98
N TRP A 67 15.91 -4.07 -0.16
CA TRP A 67 15.06 -2.91 -0.41
C TRP A 67 13.93 -3.32 -1.33
N LEU A 68 12.70 -3.04 -0.93
CA LEU A 68 11.49 -3.32 -1.69
C LEU A 68 10.95 -2.01 -2.27
N THR A 69 10.96 -1.93 -3.59
CA THR A 69 10.49 -0.76 -4.33
C THR A 69 9.49 -1.15 -5.41
N THR A 70 8.75 -0.16 -5.91
CA THR A 70 7.94 -0.30 -7.12
C THR A 70 8.25 0.82 -8.10
N ASP A 71 8.09 0.54 -9.38
CA ASP A 71 8.18 1.55 -10.43
C ASP A 71 6.96 1.48 -11.35
N ASN A 72 6.52 2.63 -11.83
CA ASN A 72 5.63 2.74 -12.98
C ASN A 72 6.26 3.61 -14.06
N VAL A 73 6.64 2.99 -15.17
CA VAL A 73 7.38 3.66 -16.25
C VAL A 73 6.55 4.69 -17.01
N LYS A 74 5.21 4.61 -16.97
CA LYS A 74 4.33 5.55 -17.67
C LYS A 74 4.02 6.79 -16.85
N SER A 75 3.80 6.63 -15.55
CA SER A 75 3.56 7.74 -14.66
C SER A 75 4.83 8.30 -14.03
N HIS A 76 5.99 7.68 -14.32
CA HIS A 76 7.28 8.03 -13.71
C HIS A 76 7.25 8.01 -12.18
N ARG A 77 6.44 7.11 -11.59
CA ARG A 77 6.35 6.98 -10.14
C ARG A 77 7.33 5.92 -9.66
N HIS A 78 8.19 6.30 -8.73
CA HIS A 78 9.05 5.40 -7.98
C HIS A 78 8.57 5.38 -6.53
N GLY A 79 8.56 4.19 -5.93
CA GLY A 79 8.05 4.02 -4.58
C GLY A 79 8.92 3.12 -3.75
N SER A 80 9.45 3.66 -2.66
CA SER A 80 10.12 2.91 -1.61
C SER A 80 9.10 2.43 -0.57
N TRP A 81 9.03 1.13 -0.33
CA TRP A 81 8.03 0.55 0.58
C TRP A 81 8.65 0.02 1.86
N PHE A 82 9.72 -0.77 1.73
CA PHE A 82 10.28 -1.45 2.88
C PHE A 82 11.77 -1.73 2.70
N ARG A 83 12.52 -1.57 3.78
CA ARG A 83 13.92 -1.93 3.86
C ARG A 83 14.16 -2.83 5.05
N LEU A 84 14.75 -3.99 4.80
CA LEU A 84 15.19 -4.91 5.84
C LEU A 84 16.71 -4.93 5.90
N GLU A 85 17.27 -4.46 7.01
CA GLU A 85 18.71 -4.41 7.25
C GLU A 85 19.15 -5.53 8.16
N LEU A 86 20.25 -6.18 7.80
CA LEU A 86 20.98 -7.10 8.65
C LEU A 86 21.87 -6.32 9.63
N PRO A 87 22.31 -6.97 10.72
CA PRO A 87 23.28 -6.39 11.62
C PRO A 87 24.53 -5.87 10.88
N ASN A 88 25.08 -4.78 11.39
CA ASN A 88 26.31 -4.18 10.90
C ASN A 88 27.16 -3.59 12.05
N ASP A 89 28.31 -3.01 11.70
CA ASP A 89 29.26 -2.36 12.63
C ASP A 89 28.65 -1.37 13.63
N THR A 90 27.50 -0.77 13.32
CA THR A 90 26.82 0.24 14.16
C THR A 90 25.52 -0.24 14.80
N ASN A 91 24.98 -1.38 14.35
CA ASN A 91 23.73 -1.94 14.84
C ASN A 91 23.79 -3.46 14.81
N ASP A 92 23.76 -4.12 15.97
CA ASP A 92 23.95 -5.56 16.10
C ASP A 92 22.66 -6.38 15.91
N ILE A 93 21.56 -5.75 15.51
CA ILE A 93 20.25 -6.39 15.34
C ILE A 93 19.65 -6.10 13.96
N VAL A 94 18.69 -6.95 13.54
CA VAL A 94 17.96 -6.76 12.28
C VAL A 94 16.95 -5.62 12.45
N MET A 95 16.89 -4.72 11.46
CA MET A 95 15.98 -3.57 11.46
C MET A 95 15.08 -3.60 10.23
N GLY A 96 13.78 -3.35 10.44
CA GLY A 96 12.80 -3.16 9.38
C GLY A 96 12.32 -1.72 9.36
N HIS A 97 12.38 -1.10 8.18
CA HIS A 97 11.97 0.29 7.94
C HIS A 97 10.83 0.29 6.91
N LEU A 98 9.69 0.87 7.28
CA LEU A 98 8.53 1.04 6.42
C LEU A 98 8.48 2.47 5.90
N TYR A 99 8.32 2.64 4.60
CA TYR A 99 8.26 3.91 3.90
C TYR A 99 6.87 4.13 3.29
N ALA A 100 6.62 5.35 2.81
CA ALA A 100 5.29 5.79 2.42
C ALA A 100 4.93 5.39 0.96
N GLY A 101 5.92 5.19 0.08
CA GLY A 101 5.74 4.59 -1.24
C GLY A 101 5.68 5.53 -2.45
N ASP A 102 5.70 6.86 -2.28
CA ASP A 102 5.89 7.83 -3.37
C ASP A 102 7.05 8.79 -3.04
N ASP A 103 8.22 8.47 -3.58
CA ASP A 103 9.47 9.16 -3.23
C ASP A 103 9.50 10.62 -3.75
N ASP A 104 8.60 11.02 -4.66
CA ASP A 104 8.51 12.41 -5.14
C ASP A 104 7.71 13.31 -4.19
N MET A 105 6.78 12.73 -3.43
CA MET A 105 5.78 13.46 -2.65
C MET A 105 5.96 13.27 -1.14
N GLU A 106 6.60 12.18 -0.72
CA GLU A 106 6.66 11.75 0.66
C GLU A 106 8.07 11.90 1.23
N THR A 107 8.18 11.71 2.54
CA THR A 107 9.46 11.91 3.24
C THR A 107 10.43 10.76 3.00
N ASP A 108 11.72 11.09 2.88
CA ASP A 108 12.82 10.11 2.92
C ASP A 108 12.93 9.37 4.26
N GLN A 109 12.19 9.81 5.30
CA GLN A 109 12.19 9.16 6.60
C GLN A 109 11.20 7.99 6.64
N PRO A 110 11.52 6.89 7.34
CA PRO A 110 10.59 5.79 7.50
C PRO A 110 9.38 6.21 8.36
N LEU A 111 8.19 5.83 7.91
CA LEU A 111 6.94 5.96 8.67
C LEU A 111 6.93 5.10 9.92
N ALA A 112 7.59 3.94 9.86
CA ALA A 112 7.71 3.05 11.00
C ALA A 112 9.03 2.29 10.98
N ILE A 113 9.53 1.99 12.18
CA ILE A 113 10.73 1.18 12.39
C ILE A 113 10.38 0.05 13.36
N ILE A 114 10.81 -1.16 13.03
CA ILE A 114 10.73 -2.31 13.91
C ILE A 114 12.10 -2.96 14.04
N ALA A 115 12.44 -3.38 15.26
CA ALA A 115 13.73 -3.97 15.57
C ALA A 115 13.57 -5.43 16.03
N ASP A 116 14.40 -6.32 15.49
CA ASP A 116 14.49 -7.71 15.92
C ASP A 116 15.60 -7.90 16.97
N GLY A 117 15.40 -7.30 18.16
CA GLY A 117 16.33 -7.45 19.27
C GLY A 117 16.30 -8.84 19.93
N ILE A 118 17.45 -9.31 20.42
CA ILE A 118 17.57 -10.54 21.22
C ILE A 118 16.75 -10.38 22.50
N ARG A 119 15.86 -11.34 22.74
CA ARG A 119 15.04 -11.41 23.95
C ARG A 119 15.60 -12.45 24.91
N ALA A 120 15.58 -12.14 26.20
CA ALA A 120 15.90 -13.13 27.22
C ALA A 120 14.83 -14.24 27.27
N ASP A 121 15.22 -15.44 27.66
CA ASP A 121 14.27 -16.54 27.88
C ASP A 121 13.19 -16.11 28.89
N GLY A 122 11.92 -16.22 28.48
CA GLY A 122 10.76 -15.82 29.28
C GLY A 122 10.35 -14.35 29.16
N ASP A 123 10.93 -13.60 28.22
CA ASP A 123 10.49 -12.23 27.92
C ASP A 123 9.18 -12.21 27.09
N GLU A 124 8.07 -12.01 27.80
CA GLU A 124 6.71 -11.86 27.26
C GLU A 124 6.38 -10.43 26.78
N SER A 125 7.35 -9.51 26.75
CA SER A 125 7.12 -8.14 26.31
C SER A 125 6.69 -8.07 24.83
N LYS A 126 5.84 -7.11 24.48
CA LYS A 126 5.46 -6.89 23.07
C LYS A 126 6.64 -6.31 22.28
N ARG A 127 6.70 -6.58 20.97
CA ARG A 127 7.65 -5.91 20.08
C ARG A 127 7.34 -4.41 20.09
N ILE A 128 8.37 -3.58 20.12
CA ILE A 128 8.21 -2.14 19.97
C ILE A 128 8.24 -1.82 18.48
N LEU A 129 7.21 -1.11 18.03
CA LEU A 129 7.13 -0.49 16.71
C LEU A 129 7.17 1.02 16.94
N TRP A 130 8.20 1.68 16.46
CA TRP A 130 8.26 3.13 16.44
C TRP A 130 7.53 3.61 15.20
N VAL A 131 6.64 4.59 15.36
CA VAL A 131 5.85 5.15 14.27
C VAL A 131 5.96 6.66 14.30
N ASP A 132 5.95 7.30 13.14
CA ASP A 132 5.78 8.74 13.04
C ASP A 132 4.30 9.09 13.27
N GLU A 133 3.97 9.54 14.48
CA GLU A 133 2.58 9.82 14.87
C GLU A 133 1.96 11.01 14.12
N ASP A 134 2.75 11.89 13.52
CA ASP A 134 2.25 13.04 12.78
C ASP A 134 1.67 12.65 11.42
N VAL A 135 2.16 11.55 10.84
CA VAL A 135 1.78 11.08 9.49
C VAL A 135 1.20 9.66 9.47
N THR A 136 1.19 8.95 10.60
CA THR A 136 0.65 7.57 10.67
C THR A 136 -0.52 7.42 11.65
N CYS A 137 -1.41 6.47 11.35
CA CYS A 137 -2.49 6.07 12.25
C CYS A 137 -2.42 4.57 12.54
N VAL A 138 -2.07 4.20 13.77
CA VAL A 138 -2.01 2.80 14.20
C VAL A 138 -3.42 2.28 14.53
N LYS A 139 -3.86 1.25 13.80
CA LYS A 139 -5.14 0.57 14.05
C LYS A 139 -4.91 -0.90 14.41
N SER A 140 -5.83 -1.47 15.17
CA SER A 140 -5.81 -2.90 15.47
C SER A 140 -6.03 -3.71 14.19
N MET A 141 -5.32 -4.83 14.05
CA MET A 141 -5.43 -5.74 12.90
C MET A 141 -6.78 -6.49 12.86
N ASN A 142 -7.53 -6.47 13.97
CA ASN A 142 -8.74 -7.26 14.18
C ASN A 142 -9.91 -6.66 13.37
N ASP A 143 -10.56 -7.51 12.55
CA ASP A 143 -11.78 -7.32 11.72
C ASP A 143 -11.86 -6.12 10.75
N ASP A 144 -11.23 -4.98 11.05
CA ASP A 144 -11.37 -3.74 10.29
C ASP A 144 -10.53 -3.74 8.99
N TYR A 145 -9.35 -4.38 8.98
CA TYR A 145 -8.47 -4.45 7.79
C TYR A 145 -9.15 -5.13 6.59
N LEU A 146 -9.75 -6.31 6.82
CA LEU A 146 -10.53 -7.00 5.79
C LEU A 146 -11.85 -6.27 5.49
N ASN A 147 -12.50 -5.65 6.48
CA ASN A 147 -13.76 -4.91 6.26
C ASN A 147 -13.59 -3.62 5.44
N ARG A 148 -12.42 -2.97 5.51
CA ARG A 148 -11.99 -1.85 4.64
C ARG A 148 -11.71 -2.31 3.20
N GLN A 149 -11.16 -3.51 3.00
CA GLN A 149 -11.00 -4.10 1.65
C GLN A 149 -12.33 -4.59 1.05
N LYS A 150 -13.29 -5.04 1.87
CA LYS A 150 -14.61 -5.59 1.46
C LYS A 150 -15.62 -4.58 0.88
N ALA A 151 -15.24 -3.34 0.58
CA ALA A 151 -16.07 -2.47 -0.27
C ALA A 151 -16.04 -2.89 -1.75
N ILE A 152 -15.12 -3.80 -2.13
CA ILE A 152 -14.97 -4.32 -3.50
C ILE A 152 -15.05 -5.86 -3.41
N THR A 153 -15.98 -6.49 -4.12
CA THR A 153 -16.08 -7.97 -4.12
C THR A 153 -14.95 -8.61 -4.94
N GLU A 154 -14.67 -9.90 -4.74
CA GLU A 154 -13.68 -10.65 -5.56
C GLU A 154 -13.95 -10.55 -7.06
N LYS A 155 -15.22 -10.50 -7.46
CA LYS A 155 -15.62 -10.26 -8.85
C LYS A 155 -15.23 -8.85 -9.31
N GLN A 156 -15.44 -7.85 -8.45
CA GLN A 156 -15.07 -6.47 -8.72
C GLN A 156 -13.53 -6.28 -8.80
N LEU A 157 -12.75 -7.02 -8.00
CA LEU A 157 -11.28 -7.11 -8.11
C LEU A 157 -10.83 -7.76 -9.44
N SER A 158 -11.48 -8.86 -9.84
CA SER A 158 -11.24 -9.50 -11.14
C SER A 158 -11.62 -8.59 -12.31
N ASP A 159 -12.71 -7.84 -12.19
CA ASP A 159 -13.17 -6.89 -13.21
C ASP A 159 -12.29 -5.63 -13.28
N LEU A 160 -11.66 -5.23 -12.17
CA LEU A 160 -10.62 -4.17 -12.11
C LEU A 160 -9.37 -4.56 -12.89
N SER A 161 -8.90 -5.80 -12.69
CA SER A 161 -7.72 -6.34 -13.40
C SER A 161 -7.91 -6.48 -14.92
N SER A 162 -9.16 -6.50 -15.39
CA SER A 162 -9.52 -6.60 -16.81
C SER A 162 -9.91 -5.28 -17.46
N GLY A 163 -9.95 -4.17 -16.70
CA GLY A 163 -10.29 -2.83 -17.21
C GLY A 163 -11.77 -2.63 -17.58
N ILE A 164 -12.64 -3.59 -17.24
CA ILE A 164 -14.08 -3.58 -17.58
C ILE A 164 -14.91 -2.89 -16.48
N PHE A 165 -14.33 -2.73 -15.28
CA PHE A 165 -15.01 -2.27 -14.07
C PHE A 165 -15.75 -0.93 -14.21
N LEU A 166 -15.20 0.01 -14.98
CA LEU A 166 -15.77 1.34 -15.16
C LEU A 166 -17.06 1.37 -16.00
N GLN A 167 -17.40 0.29 -16.71
CA GLN A 167 -18.61 0.26 -17.55
C GLN A 167 -19.88 -0.17 -16.78
N ASN A 168 -19.75 -0.87 -15.65
CA ASN A 168 -20.88 -1.53 -14.98
C ASN A 168 -21.00 -1.24 -13.47
N LEU A 169 -20.37 -0.18 -12.95
CA LEU A 169 -20.56 0.18 -11.54
C LEU A 169 -22.02 0.61 -11.30
N ASP A 170 -22.76 -0.20 -10.55
CA ASP A 170 -24.06 0.19 -10.01
C ASP A 170 -23.86 0.97 -8.71
N TYR A 171 -23.86 2.30 -8.84
CA TYR A 171 -23.69 3.26 -7.75
C TYR A 171 -24.76 3.11 -6.65
N ILE A 172 -26.00 2.73 -7.01
CA ILE A 172 -27.09 2.54 -6.06
C ILE A 172 -26.83 1.30 -5.20
N VAL A 173 -26.41 0.20 -5.83
CA VAL A 173 -26.04 -1.03 -5.10
C VAL A 173 -24.81 -0.79 -4.22
N TYR A 174 -23.83 -0.05 -4.72
CA TYR A 174 -22.64 0.34 -3.96
C TYR A 174 -23.01 1.12 -2.69
N GLY A 175 -23.80 2.19 -2.83
CA GLY A 175 -24.23 3.02 -1.70
C GLY A 175 -25.10 2.27 -0.68
N LYS A 176 -26.07 1.47 -1.13
CA LYS A 176 -26.90 0.65 -0.23
C LYS A 176 -26.07 -0.36 0.58
N ARG A 177 -25.04 -0.95 -0.03
CA ARG A 177 -24.12 -1.88 0.65
C ARG A 177 -23.22 -1.17 1.67
N LEU A 178 -22.83 0.08 1.41
CA LEU A 178 -22.13 0.90 2.40
C LEU A 178 -23.04 1.18 3.60
N ALA A 179 -24.29 1.57 3.35
CA ALA A 179 -25.25 1.89 4.40
C ALA A 179 -25.77 0.67 5.20
N SER A 180 -25.71 -0.53 4.62
CA SER A 180 -26.19 -1.74 5.30
C SER A 180 -25.25 -2.29 6.38
N LYS A 181 -24.08 -1.67 6.60
CA LYS A 181 -23.10 -2.14 7.59
C LYS A 181 -23.34 -1.46 8.94
N SER A 182 -23.49 -2.26 9.99
CA SER A 182 -23.79 -1.81 11.36
C SER A 182 -22.77 -0.86 11.97
N GLU A 183 -21.53 -0.93 11.48
CA GLU A 183 -20.39 -0.14 11.97
C GLU A 183 -20.16 1.16 11.17
N ASN A 184 -20.86 1.38 10.06
CA ASN A 184 -20.73 2.61 9.28
C ASN A 184 -21.70 3.67 9.82
N THR A 185 -21.24 4.92 9.87
CA THR A 185 -22.14 6.09 9.99
C THR A 185 -22.55 6.64 8.62
N VAL A 186 -22.10 5.98 7.54
CA VAL A 186 -22.56 6.22 6.18
C VAL A 186 -24.00 5.75 5.98
N GLU A 187 -24.82 6.62 5.43
CA GLU A 187 -26.17 6.34 4.97
C GLU A 187 -26.26 6.47 3.45
N PHE A 188 -27.30 5.85 2.88
CA PHE A 188 -27.62 5.99 1.46
C PHE A 188 -29.06 6.47 1.32
N VAL A 189 -29.21 7.77 1.11
CA VAL A 189 -30.49 8.48 1.15
C VAL A 189 -30.63 9.28 -0.14
N GLU A 190 -31.79 9.18 -0.81
CA GLU A 190 -32.08 9.90 -2.06
C GLU A 190 -30.98 9.77 -3.13
N ASN A 191 -30.49 8.54 -3.35
CA ASN A 191 -29.38 8.24 -4.25
C ASN A 191 -28.07 8.98 -3.93
N THR A 192 -27.85 9.33 -2.68
CA THR A 192 -26.65 10.05 -2.23
C THR A 192 -26.01 9.29 -1.09
N ILE A 193 -24.70 9.10 -1.16
CA ILE A 193 -23.92 8.55 -0.05
C ILE A 193 -23.62 9.71 0.89
N VAL A 194 -24.07 9.61 2.14
CA VAL A 194 -23.98 10.70 3.11
C VAL A 194 -23.45 10.23 4.46
N SER A 195 -22.78 11.09 5.22
CA SER A 195 -22.41 10.85 6.62
C SER A 195 -22.24 12.18 7.35
N HIS A 196 -22.52 12.21 8.65
CA HIS A 196 -22.12 13.34 9.50
C HIS A 196 -20.61 13.36 9.76
N ASN A 197 -19.90 12.26 9.49
CA ASN A 197 -18.45 12.17 9.62
C ASN A 197 -17.77 12.46 8.27
N LYS A 198 -17.17 13.66 8.14
CA LYS A 198 -16.43 14.06 6.94
C LYS A 198 -15.32 13.07 6.57
N GLN A 199 -14.53 12.62 7.56
CA GLN A 199 -13.39 11.73 7.31
C GLN A 199 -13.83 10.39 6.72
N GLU A 200 -14.99 9.88 7.15
CA GLU A 200 -15.58 8.66 6.61
C GLU A 200 -15.96 8.82 5.13
N LEU A 201 -16.49 9.98 4.75
CA LEU A 201 -16.83 10.27 3.35
C LEU A 201 -15.62 10.58 2.49
N ASP A 202 -14.59 11.23 3.03
CA ASP A 202 -13.32 11.46 2.32
C ASP A 202 -12.71 10.10 1.92
N VAL A 203 -12.76 9.10 2.81
CA VAL A 203 -12.31 7.72 2.50
C VAL A 203 -13.16 7.08 1.40
N VAL A 204 -14.48 7.24 1.43
CA VAL A 204 -15.37 6.74 0.37
C VAL A 204 -15.06 7.42 -0.97
N ALA A 205 -14.86 8.73 -0.98
CA ALA A 205 -14.54 9.51 -2.17
C ALA A 205 -13.18 9.09 -2.75
N SER A 206 -12.12 9.04 -1.94
CA SER A 206 -10.80 8.58 -2.38
C SER A 206 -10.83 7.14 -2.90
N GLY A 207 -11.62 6.26 -2.26
CA GLY A 207 -11.84 4.89 -2.75
C GLY A 207 -12.52 4.86 -4.13
N MET A 208 -13.49 5.73 -4.37
CA MET A 208 -14.14 5.87 -5.68
C MET A 208 -13.21 6.46 -6.74
N GLU A 209 -12.41 7.47 -6.40
CA GLU A 209 -11.43 8.07 -7.30
C GLU A 209 -10.30 7.10 -7.68
N ALA A 210 -9.82 6.30 -6.72
CA ALA A 210 -8.85 5.24 -6.95
C ALA A 210 -9.38 4.15 -7.91
N MET A 211 -10.71 3.95 -7.96
CA MET A 211 -11.37 3.08 -8.94
C MET A 211 -11.51 3.75 -10.33
N GLY A 212 -11.03 4.98 -10.53
CA GLY A 212 -11.12 5.74 -11.77
C GLY A 212 -12.47 6.45 -11.99
N LEU A 213 -13.27 6.58 -10.94
CA LEU A 213 -14.56 7.26 -10.99
C LEU A 213 -14.38 8.75 -10.70
N SER A 214 -15.14 9.59 -11.39
CA SER A 214 -15.21 11.01 -11.05
C SER A 214 -16.33 11.22 -10.04
N VAL A 215 -15.98 11.76 -8.87
CA VAL A 215 -16.93 12.05 -7.81
C VAL A 215 -17.02 13.54 -7.52
N GLU A 216 -18.12 13.93 -6.89
CA GLU A 216 -18.33 15.24 -6.32
C GLU A 216 -18.56 15.06 -4.82
N THR A 217 -17.89 15.86 -4.01
CA THR A 217 -18.06 15.86 -2.56
C THR A 217 -18.50 17.25 -2.10
N GLY A 218 -19.20 17.30 -0.99
CA GLY A 218 -19.65 18.56 -0.42
C GLY A 218 -20.31 18.40 0.94
N TYR A 219 -20.97 19.46 1.37
CA TYR A 219 -21.71 19.53 2.63
C TYR A 219 -23.05 20.20 2.34
N PHE A 220 -24.14 19.60 2.81
CA PHE A 220 -25.46 20.21 2.74
C PHE A 220 -25.62 21.20 3.89
N ASP A 221 -25.21 22.45 3.65
CA ASP A 221 -25.18 23.49 4.67
C ASP A 221 -26.61 23.90 5.10
N PRO A 222 -26.95 23.84 6.40
CA PRO A 222 -28.24 24.32 6.92
C PRO A 222 -28.50 25.81 6.67
N ASP A 223 -27.45 26.61 6.49
CA ASP A 223 -27.52 28.06 6.30
C ASP A 223 -27.45 28.46 4.82
N ASP A 224 -27.30 27.52 3.89
CA ASP A 224 -27.32 27.80 2.46
C ASP A 224 -28.74 28.16 1.99
N GLU A 225 -28.95 29.40 1.52
CA GLU A 225 -30.19 29.82 0.82
C GLU A 225 -30.33 29.17 -0.57
N SER A 226 -29.70 28.02 -0.82
CA SER A 226 -29.47 27.51 -2.17
C SER A 226 -30.77 27.12 -2.89
N SER A 227 -30.83 27.52 -4.18
CA SER A 227 -31.94 27.33 -5.11
C SER A 227 -32.06 25.90 -5.67
N VAL A 228 -31.51 24.91 -4.98
CA VAL A 228 -31.52 23.50 -5.37
C VAL A 228 -32.38 22.77 -4.35
N ASP A 229 -33.36 21.96 -4.80
CA ASP A 229 -34.21 21.15 -3.93
C ASP A 229 -33.36 20.09 -3.21
N VAL A 230 -32.66 20.49 -2.15
CA VAL A 230 -31.97 19.59 -1.22
C VAL A 230 -33.03 18.97 -0.33
N PRO A 231 -33.17 17.62 -0.30
CA PRO A 231 -34.08 16.97 0.63
C PRO A 231 -33.77 17.42 2.06
N LYS A 232 -34.75 17.95 2.79
CA LYS A 232 -34.57 18.49 4.16
C LYS A 232 -33.89 17.53 5.14
N GLN A 233 -34.02 16.23 4.90
CA GLN A 233 -33.40 15.17 5.70
C GLN A 233 -31.89 15.03 5.51
N LEU A 234 -31.32 15.63 4.46
CA LEU A 234 -29.88 15.59 4.16
C LEU A 234 -29.11 16.80 4.69
N ILE A 235 -29.82 17.80 5.22
CA ILE A 235 -29.18 18.99 5.81
C ILE A 235 -28.29 18.57 6.98
N GLY A 236 -27.07 19.10 7.00
CA GLY A 236 -26.06 18.79 8.02
C GLY A 236 -25.22 17.54 7.73
N PHE A 237 -25.40 16.89 6.57
CA PHE A 237 -24.56 15.78 6.13
C PHE A 237 -23.48 16.23 5.15
N HIS A 238 -22.32 15.58 5.21
CA HIS A 238 -21.40 15.52 4.09
C HIS A 238 -21.94 14.55 3.04
N TYR A 239 -21.58 14.75 1.77
CA TYR A 239 -22.00 13.87 0.69
C TYR A 239 -20.87 13.48 -0.26
N VAL A 240 -21.05 12.32 -0.91
CA VAL A 240 -20.33 11.90 -2.12
C VAL A 240 -21.37 11.52 -3.17
N VAL A 241 -21.21 12.05 -4.39
CA VAL A 241 -22.02 11.70 -5.56
C VAL A 241 -21.14 11.36 -6.75
N LEU A 242 -21.57 10.38 -7.54
CA LEU A 242 -20.89 10.04 -8.79
C LEU A 242 -21.22 11.11 -9.86
N LYS A 243 -20.19 11.75 -10.43
CA LYS A 243 -20.38 12.64 -11.58
C LYS A 243 -20.74 11.80 -12.80
N LYS A 244 -21.87 12.12 -13.46
CA LYS A 244 -22.17 11.54 -14.76
C LYS A 244 -21.08 11.97 -15.74
N LYS A 245 -20.57 11.02 -16.54
CA LYS A 245 -19.78 11.37 -17.72
C LYS A 245 -20.64 12.27 -18.61
N VAL A 246 -20.15 13.48 -18.89
CA VAL A 246 -20.70 14.37 -19.93
C VAL A 246 -20.44 13.76 -21.29
#